data_AF-A0A955P740-F1
#
_entry.id   AF-A0A955P740-F1
#
_cell.length_a   1.000
_cell.length_b   1.000
_cell.length_c   1.000
_cell.angle_alpha   90.00
_cell.angle_beta   90.00
_cell.angle_gamma   90.00
#
_symmetry.space_group_name_H-M   'P 1'
#
loop_
_entity.id
_entity.type
_entity.pdbx_description
1 polymer ?
#
loop_
_entity_poly.entity_id
_entity_poly.type
_entity_poly.pdbx_seq_one_letter_code
_entity_poly.pdbx_strand_id
1 'polypeptide(L)'
;MEAKAKDTITLLTKEKGHTLAIPDEMLADLSIEDGDTVEARIVEGRLVLSPVPKVKGGLRYTESGLKKEREAEEDIRAGRVKSFDSVEDLLKDLNDED
;
A
#
# COMPACT_ATOMS: atom_id res chain seq x y z
N MET A 1 8.00 2.02 15.41
CA MET A 1 8.78 2.51 14.27
C MET A 1 9.29 3.88 14.66
N GLU A 2 10.59 4.03 14.91
CA GLU A 2 11.17 5.30 15.35
C GLU A 2 11.20 6.27 14.16
N ALA A 3 10.60 7.45 14.31
CA ALA A 3 10.75 8.50 13.31
C ALA A 3 12.18 9.03 13.39
N LYS A 4 12.99 8.77 12.35
CA LYS A 4 14.29 9.44 12.20
C LYS A 4 14.11 10.94 12.01
N ALA A 5 15.21 11.67 12.28
CA ALA A 5 15.39 13.10 12.49
C ALA A 5 14.37 14.07 11.85
N LYS A 6 14.08 15.16 12.58
CA LYS A 6 13.38 16.35 12.05
C LYS A 6 14.29 17.09 11.08
N ASP A 7 14.30 16.69 9.82
CA ASP A 7 14.91 17.49 8.77
C ASP A 7 13.94 18.58 8.31
N THR A 8 14.46 19.80 8.21
CA THR A 8 13.68 20.95 7.72
C THR A 8 13.74 20.96 6.19
N ILE A 9 12.60 20.69 5.55
CA ILE A 9 12.46 20.70 4.09
C ILE A 9 12.10 22.12 3.63
N THR A 10 12.78 22.60 2.59
CA THR A 10 12.52 23.94 2.02
C THR A 10 11.55 23.84 0.85
N LEU A 11 10.52 24.71 0.85
CA LEU A 11 9.64 24.93 -0.29
C LEU A 11 10.27 25.97 -1.21
N LEU A 12 10.50 25.59 -2.46
CA LEU A 12 11.04 26.45 -3.51
C LEU A 12 9.92 26.86 -4.46
N THR A 13 9.89 28.13 -4.85
CA THR A 13 8.96 28.63 -5.88
C THR A 13 9.61 28.60 -7.25
N LYS A 14 8.87 28.13 -8.25
CA LYS A 14 9.28 28.14 -9.67
C LYS A 14 8.28 28.95 -10.48
N GLU A 15 8.57 29.23 -11.76
CA GLU A 15 7.61 29.90 -12.67
C GLU A 15 6.25 29.19 -12.72
N LYS A 16 6.25 27.86 -12.58
CA LYS A 16 5.04 27.04 -12.45
C LYS A 16 5.09 26.21 -11.18
N GLY A 17 4.36 26.67 -10.17
CA GLY A 17 4.15 25.94 -8.93
C GLY A 17 5.34 25.96 -7.96
N HIS A 18 5.35 24.98 -7.07
CA HIS A 18 6.35 24.87 -6.01
C HIS A 18 7.03 23.50 -6.02
N THR A 19 8.23 23.41 -5.42
CA THR A 19 9.00 22.17 -5.29
C THR A 19 9.48 22.02 -3.85
N LEU A 20 9.35 20.83 -3.28
CA LEU A 20 9.97 20.47 -2.01
C LEU A 20 11.34 19.84 -2.29
N ALA A 21 12.41 20.43 -1.76
CA ALA A 21 13.75 19.87 -1.89
C ALA A 21 14.01 18.85 -0.76
N ILE A 22 13.95 17.56 -1.10
CA ILE A 22 14.15 16.46 -0.16
C ILE A 22 15.64 16.05 -0.17
N PRO A 23 16.30 15.92 0.99
CA PRO A 23 17.69 15.46 1.07
C PRO A 23 17.89 14.04 0.51
N ASP A 24 19.04 13.80 -0.12
CA ASP A 24 19.38 12.51 -0.74
C ASP A 24 19.31 11.33 0.24
N GLU A 25 19.68 11.54 1.51
CA GLU A 25 19.62 10.51 2.55
C GLU A 25 18.18 10.02 2.80
N MET A 26 17.19 10.93 2.75
CA MET A 26 15.78 10.57 2.91
C MET A 26 15.23 9.85 1.68
N LEU A 27 15.66 10.23 0.48
CA LEU A 27 15.27 9.53 -0.76
C LEU A 27 15.83 8.10 -0.77
N ALA A 28 17.08 7.92 -0.32
CA ALA A 28 17.72 6.62 -0.18
C ALA A 28 16.99 5.71 0.84
N ASP A 29 16.66 6.23 2.03
CA ASP A 29 15.90 5.49 3.05
C ASP A 29 14.51 5.06 2.54
N LEU A 30 13.92 5.82 1.61
CA LEU A 30 12.63 5.53 0.97
C LEU A 30 12.75 4.78 -0.37
N SER A 31 13.97 4.50 -0.84
CA SER A 31 14.24 3.89 -2.16
C SER A 31 13.55 4.62 -3.33
N ILE A 32 13.50 5.95 -3.26
CA ILE A 32 12.98 6.83 -4.32
C ILE A 32 14.13 7.24 -5.23
N GLU A 33 13.94 7.13 -6.54
CA GLU A 33 14.89 7.54 -7.58
C GLU A 33 14.28 8.62 -8.48
N ASP A 34 15.13 9.29 -9.26
CA ASP A 34 14.67 10.26 -10.26
C ASP A 34 13.65 9.64 -11.23
N GLY A 35 12.50 10.31 -11.36
CA GLY A 35 11.40 9.87 -12.21
C GLY A 35 10.35 9.01 -11.51
N ASP A 36 10.54 8.64 -10.23
CA ASP A 36 9.52 7.94 -9.46
C ASP A 36 8.33 8.84 -9.11
N THR A 37 7.16 8.20 -8.95
CA THR A 37 5.95 8.87 -8.48
C THR A 37 5.79 8.66 -6.98
N VAL A 38 5.43 9.74 -6.28
CA VAL A 38 5.04 9.73 -4.87
C VAL A 38 3.58 10.10 -4.73
N GLU A 39 2.86 9.40 -3.86
CA GLU A 39 1.52 9.79 -3.46
C GLU A 39 1.61 10.89 -2.40
N ALA A 40 0.81 11.94 -2.54
CA ALA A 40 0.73 13.04 -1.59
C ALA A 40 -0.69 13.15 -1.04
N ARG A 41 -0.81 13.19 0.30
CA ARG A 41 -2.11 13.31 0.99
C ARG A 41 -2.00 14.18 2.23
N ILE A 42 -3.11 14.82 2.60
CA ILE A 42 -3.24 15.54 3.87
C ILE A 42 -3.92 14.63 4.87
N VAL A 43 -3.22 14.30 5.96
CA VAL A 43 -3.74 13.49 7.07
C VAL A 43 -3.52 14.26 8.35
N GLU A 44 -4.61 14.60 9.05
CA GLU A 44 -4.56 15.36 10.31
C GLU A 44 -3.74 16.66 10.22
N GLY A 45 -3.90 17.40 9.12
CA GLY A 45 -3.17 18.65 8.86
C GLY A 45 -1.69 18.47 8.52
N ARG A 46 -1.23 17.24 8.30
CA ARG A 46 0.14 16.92 7.87
C ARG A 46 0.15 16.52 6.40
N LEU A 47 1.09 17.07 5.62
CA LEU A 47 1.40 16.55 4.30
C LEU A 47 2.20 15.26 4.47
N VAL A 48 1.61 14.14 4.06
CA VAL A 48 2.23 12.82 4.05
C VAL A 48 2.57 12.48 2.61
N LEU A 49 3.86 12.26 2.35
CA LEU A 49 4.36 11.75 1.09
C LEU A 49 4.65 10.26 1.26
N SER A 50 4.19 9.44 0.31
CA SER A 50 4.37 7.98 0.35
C SER A 50 4.91 7.50 -0.99
N PRO A 51 6.02 6.73 -1.03
CA PRO A 51 6.49 6.11 -2.27
C PRO A 51 5.38 5.25 -2.89
N VAL A 52 5.13 5.40 -4.18
CA VAL A 52 4.26 4.46 -4.90
C VAL A 52 5.11 3.22 -5.19
N PRO A 53 4.67 2.00 -4.80
CA PRO A 53 5.41 0.79 -5.11
C PRO A 53 5.62 0.67 -6.61
N LYS A 54 6.87 0.48 -7.06
CA LYS A 54 7.18 0.15 -8.45
C LYS A 54 6.66 -1.27 -8.71
N VAL A 55 5.39 -1.41 -9.11
CA VAL A 55 4.86 -2.72 -9.54
C VAL A 55 5.49 -3.04 -10.91
N LYS A 56 6.70 -3.59 -10.91
CA LYS A 56 7.33 -4.13 -12.12
C LYS A 56 6.74 -5.52 -12.39
N GLY A 57 5.83 -5.59 -13.36
CA GLY A 57 5.15 -6.83 -13.74
C GLY A 57 4.03 -7.18 -12.77
N GLY A 58 2.96 -7.80 -13.28
CA GLY A 58 1.72 -8.06 -12.54
C GLY A 58 1.93 -8.68 -11.15
N LEU A 59 0.89 -8.54 -10.32
CA LEU A 59 0.82 -9.01 -8.93
C LEU A 59 1.55 -10.36 -8.75
N ARG A 60 2.78 -10.35 -8.20
CA ARG A 60 3.42 -11.56 -7.69
C ARG A 60 2.99 -11.73 -6.25
N TYR A 61 2.17 -12.75 -6.00
CA TYR A 61 1.90 -13.19 -4.65
C TYR A 61 3.21 -13.56 -3.95
N THR A 62 3.31 -13.25 -2.65
CA THR A 62 4.35 -13.81 -1.78
C THR A 62 4.21 -15.33 -1.73
N GLU A 63 5.23 -16.06 -1.25
CA GLU A 63 5.13 -17.52 -1.09
C GLU A 63 3.93 -17.92 -0.21
N SER A 64 3.65 -17.15 0.85
CA SER A 64 2.47 -17.34 1.68
C SER A 64 1.16 -17.08 0.91
N GLY A 65 1.15 -16.10 -0.01
CA GLY A 65 0.00 -15.81 -0.85
C GLY A 65 -0.26 -16.92 -1.87
N LEU A 66 0.78 -17.44 -2.53
CA LEU A 66 0.69 -18.59 -3.42
C LEU A 66 0.20 -19.84 -2.69
N LYS A 67 0.65 -20.05 -1.45
CA LYS A 67 0.16 -21.17 -0.63
C LYS A 67 -1.34 -21.04 -0.36
N LYS A 68 -1.80 -19.86 0.06
CA LYS A 68 -3.23 -19.59 0.30
C LYS A 68 -4.08 -19.73 -0.97
N GLU A 69 -3.55 -19.35 -2.12
CA GLU A 69 -4.23 -19.52 -3.41
C GLU A 69 -4.42 -21.01 -3.76
N ARG A 70 -3.39 -21.84 -3.56
CA ARG A 70 -3.50 -23.30 -3.73
C ARG A 70 -4.49 -23.93 -2.75
N GLU A 71 -4.45 -23.52 -1.49
CA GLU A 71 -5.39 -24.00 -0.46
C GLU A 71 -6.84 -23.67 -0.86
N ALA A 72 -7.11 -22.44 -1.31
CA ALA A 72 -8.43 -22.03 -1.76
C ALA A 72 -8.91 -22.80 -3.01
N GLU A 73 -8.03 -23.06 -3.97
CA GLU A 73 -8.33 -23.87 -5.16
C GLU A 73 -8.66 -25.33 -4.79
N GLU A 74 -7.92 -25.90 -3.83
CA GLU A 74 -8.21 -27.24 -3.29
C GLU A 74 -9.54 -27.28 -2.53
N ASP A 75 -9.87 -26.24 -1.76
CA ASP A 75 -11.13 -26.11 -1.05
C ASP A 75 -12.31 -26.06 -2.03
N ILE A 76 -12.21 -25.27 -3.11
CA ILE A 76 -13.21 -25.21 -4.18
C ILE A 76 -13.38 -26.58 -4.83
N ARG A 77 -12.29 -27.23 -5.22
CA ARG A 77 -12.32 -28.55 -5.88
C ARG A 77 -12.92 -29.63 -5.00
N ALA A 78 -12.62 -29.60 -3.70
CA ALA A 78 -13.13 -30.56 -2.73
C ALA A 78 -14.55 -30.22 -2.24
N GLY A 79 -15.15 -29.11 -2.70
CA GLY A 79 -16.45 -28.64 -2.23
C GLY A 79 -16.44 -28.13 -0.79
N ARG A 80 -15.27 -27.81 -0.22
CA ARG A 80 -15.12 -27.14 1.09
C ARG A 80 -15.40 -25.65 0.97
N VAL A 81 -16.53 -25.31 0.36
CA VAL A 81 -16.98 -23.94 0.15
C VAL A 81 -18.24 -23.71 0.95
N LYS A 82 -18.41 -22.49 1.45
CA LYS A 82 -19.65 -22.05 2.06
C LYS A 82 -20.51 -21.38 0.99
N SER A 83 -21.78 -21.75 0.94
CA SER A 83 -22.78 -21.10 0.08
C SER A 83 -23.76 -20.35 0.96
N PHE A 84 -24.27 -19.24 0.43
CA PHE A 84 -25.22 -18.38 1.12
C PHE A 84 -26.41 -18.13 0.21
N ASP A 85 -27.60 -18.15 0.79
CA ASP A 85 -28.85 -17.93 0.05
C ASP A 85 -29.13 -16.43 -0.16
N SER A 86 -28.45 -15.54 0.58
CA SER A 86 -28.60 -14.09 0.50
C SER A 86 -27.29 -13.34 0.79
N VAL A 87 -27.22 -12.08 0.35
CA VAL A 87 -26.08 -11.19 0.62
C VAL A 87 -26.02 -10.86 2.12
N GLU A 88 -27.17 -10.72 2.77
CA GLU A 88 -27.28 -10.47 4.20
C GLU A 88 -26.66 -11.59 5.04
N ASP A 89 -26.83 -12.85 4.62
CA ASP A 89 -26.26 -14.00 5.34
C ASP A 89 -24.75 -14.12 5.13
N LEU A 90 -24.25 -13.75 3.95
CA LEU A 90 -22.80 -13.60 3.71
C LEU A 90 -22.21 -12.51 4.60
N LEU A 91 -22.89 -11.36 4.72
CA LEU A 91 -22.39 -10.24 5.53
C LEU A 91 -22.39 -10.55 7.03
N LYS A 92 -23.36 -11.32 7.54
CA LYS A 92 -23.34 -11.78 8.93
C LYS A 92 -22.11 -12.64 9.18
N ASP A 93 -21.90 -13.65 8.34
CA ASP A 93 -20.77 -14.57 8.49
C ASP A 93 -19.40 -13.89 8.37
N LEU A 94 -19.29 -12.89 7.49
CA LEU A 94 -18.05 -12.14 7.30
C LEU A 94 -17.72 -11.22 8.49
N ASN A 95 -18.74 -10.73 9.20
CA ASN A 95 -18.61 -9.84 10.34
C ASN A 95 -18.66 -10.57 11.69
N ASP A 96 -18.94 -11.88 11.68
CA ASP A 96 -18.79 -12.72 12.87
C ASP A 96 -17.28 -12.87 13.14
N GLU A 97 -16.76 -12.05 14.06
CA GLU A 97 -15.38 -12.13 14.57
C GLU A 97 -15.25 -13.41 15.41
N ASP A 98 -14.35 -14.33 15.01
CA ASP A 98 -13.74 -15.33 15.91
C ASP A 98 -12.68 -14.67 16.81
#